data_AF-S8DVK7-F1
#
_entry.id   AF-S8DVK7-F1
#
_cell.length_a   1.000
_cell.length_b   1.000
_cell.length_c   1.000
_cell.angle_alpha   90.00
_cell.angle_beta   90.00
_cell.angle_gamma   90.00
#
_symmetry.space_group_name_H-M   'P 1'
#
loop_
_entity.id
_entity.type
_entity.pdbx_description
1 polymer ?
#
loop_
_entity_poly.entity_id
_entity_poly.type
_entity_poly.pdbx_seq_one_letter_code
_entity_poly.pdbx_strand_id
1 'polypeptide(L)'
;PSPPGVTTVPLGNLANATYAIFPPNFYPSVHTAPHPQWVVFTSGLAVITLPNNTGSAYVLGGSDGITIMVDTVGTGHNTSYPLDTDTTALLIPFEDGVIPAHSVVADGPC
;
A
#
# COMPACT_ATOMS: atom_id res chain seq x y z
N PRO A 1 17.22 -10.65 -17.88
CA PRO A 1 16.08 -10.56 -18.84
C PRO A 1 14.91 -11.42 -18.35
N SER A 2 13.73 -10.82 -18.19
CA SER A 2 12.51 -11.54 -17.81
C SER A 2 12.04 -12.44 -18.97
N PRO A 3 11.41 -13.60 -18.70
CA PRO A 3 10.83 -14.43 -19.75
C PRO A 3 9.80 -13.66 -20.59
N PRO A 4 9.59 -14.02 -21.88
CA PRO A 4 8.56 -13.39 -22.71
C PRO A 4 7.18 -13.42 -22.03
N GLY A 5 6.47 -12.29 -22.06
CA GLY A 5 5.13 -12.15 -21.46
C GLY A 5 5.10 -11.75 -19.98
N VAL A 6 6.25 -11.58 -19.32
CA VAL A 6 6.32 -11.11 -17.92
C VAL A 6 6.64 -9.62 -17.88
N THR A 7 5.76 -8.84 -17.25
CA THR A 7 6.05 -7.44 -16.89
C THR A 7 6.77 -7.42 -15.55
N THR A 8 7.94 -6.79 -15.50
CA THR A 8 8.73 -6.63 -14.27
C THR A 8 8.99 -5.16 -14.00
N VAL A 9 8.77 -4.73 -12.76
CA VAL A 9 9.06 -3.38 -12.28
C VAL A 9 10.10 -3.48 -11.17
N PRO A 10 11.24 -2.78 -11.26
CA PRO A 10 12.19 -2.70 -10.15
C PRO A 10 11.58 -1.90 -8.99
N LEU A 11 11.70 -2.41 -7.77
CA LEU A 11 11.13 -1.78 -6.57
C LEU A 11 12.06 -0.75 -5.90
N GLY A 12 13.29 -0.61 -6.41
CA GLY A 12 14.33 0.24 -5.83
C GLY A 12 15.12 -0.44 -4.71
N ASN A 13 15.85 0.36 -3.94
CA ASN A 13 16.54 -0.10 -2.73
C ASN A 13 15.55 -0.19 -1.57
N LEU A 14 15.64 -1.28 -0.81
CA LEU A 14 14.65 -1.65 0.21
C LEU A 14 15.38 -1.97 1.52
N ALA A 15 14.73 -1.67 2.64
CA ALA A 15 15.13 -2.16 3.95
C ALA A 15 14.53 -3.57 4.21
N ASN A 16 14.31 -3.93 5.47
CA ASN A 16 13.65 -5.19 5.83
C ASN A 16 12.16 -5.18 5.44
N ALA A 17 11.61 -6.36 5.14
CA ALA A 17 10.19 -6.54 4.87
C ALA A 17 9.46 -7.17 6.07
N THR A 18 8.20 -6.78 6.26
CA THR A 18 7.29 -7.39 7.24
C THR A 18 6.11 -8.02 6.53
N TYR A 19 5.79 -9.27 6.87
CA TYR A 19 4.55 -9.92 6.43
C TYR A 19 3.44 -9.65 7.45
N ALA A 20 2.41 -8.93 7.01
CA ALA A 20 1.28 -8.54 7.84
C ALA A 20 0.03 -9.35 7.48
N ILE A 21 -0.71 -9.74 8.50
CA ILE A 21 -2.01 -10.39 8.37
C ILE A 21 -3.02 -9.49 9.08
N PHE A 22 -3.95 -8.93 8.32
CA PHE A 22 -5.03 -8.10 8.83
C PHE A 22 -6.28 -8.98 8.96
N PRO A 23 -6.89 -9.07 10.15
CA PRO A 23 -8.02 -9.94 10.38
C PRO A 23 -9.25 -9.47 9.58
N PRO A 24 -10.28 -10.33 9.45
CA PRO A 24 -11.51 -9.98 8.76
C PRO A 24 -12.21 -8.82 9.47
N ASN A 25 -12.96 -8.00 8.71
CA ASN A 25 -13.75 -6.90 9.26
C ASN A 25 -12.92 -5.96 10.17
N PHE A 26 -11.69 -5.65 9.76
CA PHE A 26 -10.78 -4.81 10.55
C PHE A 26 -10.80 -3.36 10.08
N TYR A 27 -11.18 -2.46 10.99
CA TYR A 27 -11.38 -1.02 10.74
C TYR A 27 -10.55 -0.19 11.72
N PRO A 28 -9.23 -0.02 11.49
CA PRO A 28 -8.38 0.76 12.38
C PRO A 28 -8.75 2.26 12.34
N SER A 29 -8.27 3.03 13.31
CA SER A 29 -8.36 4.49 13.26
C SER A 29 -7.42 5.07 12.20
N VAL A 30 -7.62 6.35 11.84
CA VAL A 30 -6.68 7.11 11.02
C VAL A 30 -5.29 7.08 11.64
N HIS A 31 -4.27 6.88 10.82
CA HIS A 31 -2.86 6.82 11.22
C HIS A 31 -1.94 7.22 10.05
N THR A 32 -0.70 7.56 10.37
CA THR A 32 0.37 7.79 9.37
C THR A 32 1.12 6.49 9.10
N ALA A 33 1.74 6.39 7.93
CA ALA A 33 2.70 5.31 7.68
C ALA A 33 3.93 5.45 8.60
N PRO A 34 4.42 4.37 9.23
CA PRO A 34 5.60 4.45 10.11
C PRO A 34 6.90 4.78 9.35
N HIS A 35 6.96 4.41 8.07
CA HIS A 35 8.04 4.68 7.14
C HIS A 35 7.44 4.92 5.74
N PRO A 36 8.11 5.69 4.87
CA PRO A 36 7.78 5.64 3.46
C PRO A 36 8.09 4.23 2.94
N GLN A 37 7.10 3.56 2.36
CA GLN A 37 7.19 2.13 2.09
C GLN A 37 6.29 1.69 0.94
N TRP A 38 6.66 0.57 0.33
CA TRP A 38 5.70 -0.24 -0.42
C TRP A 38 4.76 -0.95 0.55
N VAL A 39 3.48 -0.96 0.23
CA VAL A 39 2.52 -1.92 0.76
C VAL A 39 2.01 -2.76 -0.40
N VAL A 40 2.39 -4.05 -0.39
CA VAL A 40 2.02 -5.02 -1.42
C VAL A 40 1.00 -5.97 -0.83
N PHE A 41 -0.28 -5.72 -1.07
CA PHE A 41 -1.37 -6.62 -0.71
C PHE A 41 -1.29 -7.89 -1.57
N THR A 42 -1.04 -9.02 -0.93
CA THR A 42 -0.92 -10.33 -1.57
C THR A 42 -2.27 -11.05 -1.67
N SER A 43 -3.22 -10.72 -0.81
CA SER A 43 -4.60 -11.22 -0.85
C SER A 43 -5.56 -10.23 -0.18
N GLY A 44 -6.86 -10.42 -0.39
CA GLY A 44 -7.90 -9.63 0.28
C GLY A 44 -8.16 -8.28 -0.39
N LEU A 45 -8.73 -7.34 0.36
CA LEU A 45 -9.10 -6.01 -0.12
C LEU A 45 -8.76 -4.96 0.95
N ALA A 46 -7.97 -3.96 0.56
CA ALA A 46 -7.77 -2.75 1.33
C ALA A 46 -8.62 -1.62 0.77
N VAL A 47 -9.37 -0.93 1.63
CA VAL A 47 -10.12 0.28 1.29
C VAL A 47 -9.45 1.45 1.99
N ILE A 48 -8.85 2.34 1.21
CA ILE A 48 -8.07 3.47 1.71
C ILE A 48 -8.87 4.76 1.54
N THR A 49 -8.91 5.57 2.59
CA THR A 49 -9.52 6.91 2.58
C THR A 49 -8.61 7.95 3.22
N LEU A 50 -8.76 9.21 2.79
CA LEU A 50 -8.04 10.35 3.39
C LEU A 50 -9.01 11.21 4.22
N PRO A 51 -8.61 11.74 5.39
CA PRO A 51 -9.51 12.48 6.28
C PRO A 51 -10.23 13.69 5.66
N ASN A 52 -9.65 14.29 4.63
CA ASN A 52 -10.16 15.50 3.97
C ASN A 52 -10.55 15.27 2.50
N ASN A 53 -10.72 14.01 2.08
CA ASN A 53 -11.16 13.64 0.74
C ASN A 53 -12.38 12.71 0.85
N THR A 54 -13.40 12.90 0.02
CA THR A 54 -14.59 12.04 0.00
C THR A 54 -14.40 10.76 -0.83
N GLY A 55 -13.29 10.64 -1.56
CA GLY A 55 -12.99 9.47 -2.38
C GLY A 55 -12.40 8.30 -1.57
N SER A 56 -12.54 7.10 -2.14
CA SER A 56 -11.95 5.87 -1.61
C SER A 56 -11.15 5.15 -2.69
N ALA A 57 -9.95 4.67 -2.35
CA ALA A 57 -9.20 3.75 -3.18
C ALA A 57 -9.48 2.31 -2.75
N TYR A 58 -9.84 1.46 -3.72
CA TYR A 58 -10.04 0.03 -3.51
C TYR A 58 -8.86 -0.72 -4.10
N VAL A 59 -8.07 -1.35 -3.23
CA VAL A 59 -6.83 -2.04 -3.61
C VAL A 59 -7.03 -3.53 -3.37
N LEU A 60 -7.32 -4.24 -4.45
CA LEU A 60 -7.45 -5.69 -4.42
C LEU A 60 -6.05 -6.32 -4.40
N GLY A 61 -5.84 -7.27 -3.49
CA GLY A 61 -4.57 -7.99 -3.43
C GLY A 61 -4.29 -8.77 -4.72
N GLY A 62 -3.01 -9.01 -5.01
CA GLY A 62 -2.55 -9.66 -6.24
C GLY A 62 -1.91 -8.67 -7.21
N SER A 63 -2.26 -8.74 -8.50
CA SER A 63 -1.61 -7.93 -9.55
C SER A 63 -1.81 -6.42 -9.39
N ASP A 64 -2.91 -6.01 -8.76
CA ASP A 64 -3.27 -4.61 -8.55
C ASP A 64 -3.00 -4.16 -7.09
N GLY A 65 -2.36 -5.02 -6.29
CA GLY A 65 -2.24 -4.88 -4.84
C GLY A 65 -1.08 -3.99 -4.38
N ILE A 66 -0.44 -3.24 -5.27
CA ILE A 66 0.76 -2.46 -4.93
C ILE A 66 0.43 -0.99 -4.69
N THR A 67 0.90 -0.46 -3.56
CA THR A 67 0.75 0.96 -3.19
C THR A 67 2.05 1.50 -2.60
N ILE A 68 2.25 2.81 -2.70
CA ILE A 68 3.28 3.54 -1.97
C ILE A 68 2.59 4.34 -0.87
N MET A 69 2.97 4.11 0.37
CA MET A 69 2.52 4.88 1.52
C MET A 69 3.64 5.81 1.95
N VAL A 70 3.43 7.13 1.83
CA VAL A 70 4.45 8.17 2.09
C VAL A 70 4.00 9.22 3.10
N ASP A 71 2.79 9.09 3.63
CA ASP A 71 2.18 9.99 4.59
C ASP A 71 2.73 9.74 6.01
N THR A 72 4.03 9.93 6.18
CA THR A 72 4.72 9.69 7.46
C THR A 72 4.49 10.78 8.50
N VAL A 73 3.87 11.90 8.09
CA VAL A 73 3.52 13.05 8.92
C VAL A 73 2.15 13.61 8.52
N GLY A 74 1.57 14.46 9.36
CA GLY A 74 0.29 15.11 9.08
C GLY A 74 -0.92 14.29 9.56
N THR A 75 -2.04 14.38 8.83
CA THR A 75 -3.30 13.74 9.23
C THR A 75 -3.35 12.24 8.93
N GLY A 76 -2.49 11.75 8.03
CA GLY A 76 -2.42 10.35 7.64
C GLY A 76 -3.60 9.88 6.78
N HIS A 77 -3.86 8.57 6.82
CA HIS A 77 -4.92 7.88 6.09
C HIS A 77 -5.65 6.84 6.97
N ASN A 78 -6.77 6.31 6.47
CA ASN A 78 -7.39 5.10 6.98
C ASN A 78 -7.18 3.96 5.99
N THR A 79 -6.89 2.75 6.46
CA THR A 79 -6.91 1.53 5.65
C THR A 79 -7.81 0.50 6.33
N SER A 80 -8.96 0.24 5.73
CA SER A 80 -9.95 -0.72 6.23
C SER A 80 -9.91 -2.03 5.44
N TYR A 81 -10.24 -3.14 6.10
CA TYR A 81 -10.21 -4.50 5.55
C TYR A 81 -11.60 -5.15 5.72
N PRO A 82 -12.53 -4.89 4.79
CA PRO A 82 -13.95 -5.16 5.00
C PRO A 82 -14.39 -6.59 4.67
N LEU A 83 -13.50 -7.45 4.20
CA LEU A 83 -13.87 -8.82 3.83
C LEU A 83 -13.99 -9.72 5.05
N ASP A 84 -14.72 -10.83 4.89
CA ASP A 84 -14.85 -11.90 5.89
C ASP A 84 -13.65 -12.86 5.93
N THR A 85 -12.55 -12.49 5.28
CA THR A 85 -11.30 -13.24 5.20
C THR A 85 -10.11 -12.33 5.44
N ASP A 86 -9.00 -12.90 5.90
CA ASP A 86 -7.77 -12.14 6.14
C ASP A 86 -7.28 -11.43 4.86
N THR A 87 -6.82 -10.19 5.04
CA THR A 87 -6.03 -9.47 4.05
C THR A 87 -4.56 -9.63 4.42
N THR A 88 -3.71 -9.97 3.45
CA THR A 88 -2.27 -10.17 3.69
C THR A 88 -1.47 -9.16 2.90
N ALA A 89 -0.37 -8.67 3.47
CA ALA A 89 0.50 -7.72 2.78
C ALA A 89 1.97 -7.87 3.17
N LEU A 90 2.84 -7.45 2.25
CA LEU A 90 4.22 -7.10 2.57
C LEU A 90 4.31 -5.60 2.80
N LEU A 91 4.84 -5.20 3.96
CA LEU A 91 5.22 -3.84 4.29
C LEU A 91 6.73 -3.72 4.10
N ILE A 92 7.17 -2.93 3.13
CA ILE A 92 8.56 -2.88 2.70
C ILE A 92 9.04 -1.42 2.68
N PRO A 93 9.63 -0.93 3.78
CA PRO A 93 10.25 0.39 3.82
C PRO A 93 11.36 0.55 2.77
N PHE A 94 11.43 1.74 2.21
CA PHE A 94 12.56 2.12 1.37
C PHE A 94 13.83 2.24 2.19
N GLU A 95 14.96 1.81 1.62
CA GLU A 95 16.27 2.02 2.26
C GLU A 95 16.47 3.53 2.51
N ASP A 96 16.85 3.88 3.75
CA ASP A 96 17.00 5.26 4.23
C ASP A 96 15.78 6.18 4.01
N GLY A 97 14.60 5.61 3.77
CA GLY A 97 13.38 6.34 3.47
C GLY A 97 13.36 7.01 2.09
N VAL A 98 14.25 6.62 1.17
CA VAL A 98 14.36 7.22 -0.17
C VAL A 98 13.28 6.67 -1.10
N ILE A 99 12.25 7.47 -1.35
CA ILE A 99 11.16 7.12 -2.27
C ILE A 99 11.69 7.05 -3.71
N PRO A 100 11.39 5.99 -4.49
CA PRO A 100 11.78 5.91 -5.89
C PRO A 100 11.21 7.06 -6.72
N ALA A 101 11.95 7.47 -7.75
CA ALA A 101 11.50 8.47 -8.70
C ALA A 101 10.19 8.01 -9.37
N HIS A 102 9.18 8.88 -9.35
CA HIS A 102 7.85 8.60 -9.90
C HIS A 102 7.25 9.88 -10.50
N SER A 103 6.23 9.69 -11.33
CA SER A 103 5.41 10.77 -11.87
C SER A 103 3.94 10.47 -11.59
N VAL A 104 3.18 11.49 -11.20
CA VAL A 104 1.73 11.38 -11.13
C VAL A 104 1.19 11.25 -12.55
N VAL A 105 0.42 10.19 -12.82
CA VAL A 105 -0.16 9.91 -14.14
C VAL A 105 -1.66 10.21 -14.21
N ALA A 106 -2.32 10.30 -13.07
CA ALA A 106 -3.74 10.66 -12.93
C ALA A 106 -4.00 11.16 -11.51
N ASP A 107 -5.04 11.99 -11.36
CA ASP A 107 -5.59 12.38 -10.05
C ASP A 107 -6.61 11.35 -9.58
N GLY A 108 -6.68 11.12 -8.27
CA GLY A 108 -7.54 10.12 -7.66
C GLY A 108 -7.86 10.40 -6.19
N PRO A 109 -8.52 9.43 -5.51
CA PRO A 109 -8.80 9.52 -4.07
C PRO A 109 -7.54 9.55 -3.21
N CYS A 110 -6.41 9.07 -3.73
CA CYS A 110 -5.09 9.05 -3.12
C CYS A 110 -4.05 9.60 -4.10
#